data_AF-A0A2V8ZMA7-F1
#
_entry.id   AF-A0A2V8ZMA7-F1
#
_cell.length_a   1.000
_cell.length_b   1.000
_cell.length_c   1.000
_cell.angle_alpha   90.00
_cell.angle_beta   90.00
_cell.angle_gamma   90.00
#
_symmetry.space_group_name_H-M   'P 1'
#
loop_
_entity.id
_entity.type
_entity.pdbx_description
1 polymer ?
#
loop_
_entity_poly.entity_id
_entity_poly.type
_entity_poly.pdbx_seq_one_letter_code
_entity_poly.pdbx_strand_id
1 'polypeptide(L)' 'MVDVRVPTTDGRLLILPRYTQPEKDHQMLLHELHLQLPAQPPPRILQQEIESVVEGANL' A
#
# COMPACT_ATOMS: atom_id res chain seq x y z
N MET A 1 5.15 6.42 -1.52
CA MET A 1 3.89 5.63 -1.40
C MET A 1 4.28 4.22 -1.00
N VAL A 2 3.59 3.63 -0.02
CA VAL A 2 3.87 2.28 0.47
C VAL A 2 2.57 1.52 0.64
N ASP A 3 2.52 0.29 0.14
CA ASP A 3 1.40 -0.62 0.39
C ASP A 3 1.80 -1.63 1.47
N VAL A 4 1.09 -1.61 2.59
CA VAL A 4 1.29 -2.60 3.66
C VAL A 4 0.28 -3.74 3.46
N ARG A 5 0.80 -4.96 3.29
CA ARG A 5 0.03 -6.19 3.10
C ARG A 5 0.16 -7.06 4.35
N VAL A 6 -0.95 -7.32 5.03
CA VAL A 6 -1.00 -8.11 6.27
C VAL A 6 -1.89 -9.33 6.08
N PRO A 7 -1.39 -10.56 6.25
CA PRO A 7 -2.23 -11.76 6.20
C PRO A 7 -3.19 -11.78 7.40
N THR A 8 -4.44 -12.15 7.16
CA THR A 8 -5.46 -12.34 8.21
C THR A 8 -5.59 -13.81 8.58
N THR A 9 -6.16 -14.08 9.76
CA THR A 9 -6.33 -15.46 10.28
C THR A 9 -7.28 -16.31 9.46
N ASP A 10 -8.15 -15.70 8.67
CA ASP A 10 -9.12 -16.37 7.78
C ASP A 10 -8.63 -16.47 6.32
N GLY A 11 -7.32 -16.32 6.09
CA GLY A 11 -6.70 -16.53 4.76
C GLY A 11 -6.96 -15.41 3.75
N ARG A 12 -7.37 -14.23 4.24
CA ARG A 12 -7.51 -13.01 3.43
C ARG A 12 -6.27 -12.12 3.62
N LEU A 13 -6.17 -11.09 2.78
CA LEU A 13 -5.09 -10.11 2.84
C LEU A 13 -5.66 -8.72 3.11
N LEU A 14 -5.23 -8.12 4.21
CA LEU A 14 -5.50 -6.72 4.51
C LEU A 14 -4.49 -5.83 3.78
N ILE A 15 -4.99 -4.93 2.93
CA ILE A 15 -4.20 -3.91 2.24
C ILE A 15 -4.43 -2.56 2.92
N LEU A 16 -3.33 -1.96 3.35
CA LEU A 16 -3.26 -0.65 3.98
C LEU A 16 -2.39 0.26 3.09
N PRO A 17 -2.97 0.89 2.06
CA PRO A 17 -2.24 1.84 1.22
C PRO A 17 -1.90 3.06 2.06
N ARG A 18 -0.63 3.49 2.09
CA ARG A 18 -0.15 4.63 2.87
C ARG A 18 0.61 5.65 2.03
N TYR A 19 0.26 6.91 2.19
CA TYR A 19 1.10 8.00 1.72
C TYR A 19 2.21 8.27 2.73
N THR A 20 3.39 8.60 2.21
CA THR A 20 4.47 9.12 3.02
C THR A 20 4.19 10.60 3.30
N GLN A 21 4.44 11.05 4.52
CA GLN A 21 4.32 12.47 4.85
C GLN A 21 5.35 13.25 4.01
N PRO A 22 4.96 14.32 3.30
CA PRO A 22 5.92 15.16 2.59
C PRO A 22 6.89 15.81 3.59
N GLU A 23 8.18 15.81 3.26
CA GLU A 23 9.19 16.58 3.99
C GLU A 23 8.96 18.09 3.82
N LYS A 24 9.66 18.92 4.60
CA LYS A 24 9.43 20.37 4.66
C LYS A 24 9.52 21.06 3.30
N ASP A 25 10.53 20.72 2.50
CA ASP A 25 10.73 21.34 1.19
C ASP A 25 9.61 20.97 0.20
N HIS A 26 9.13 19.72 0.26
CA HIS A 26 7.98 19.28 -0.51
C HIS A 26 6.69 19.99 -0.10
N GLN A 27 6.50 20.25 1.21
CA GLN A 27 5.34 21.02 1.70
C GLN A 27 5.36 22.46 1.18
N MET A 28 6.52 23.11 1.17
CA MET A 28 6.69 24.45 0.61
C MET A 28 6.32 24.46 -0.88
N LEU A 29 6.82 23.50 -1.66
CA LEU A 29 6.49 23.38 -3.08
C LEU A 29 4.98 23.15 -3.32
N LEU A 30 4.35 22.28 -2.54
CA LEU A 30 2.90 22.05 -2.64
C LEU A 30 2.10 23.33 -2.36
N HIS A 31 2.52 24.12 -1.38
CA HIS A 31 1.91 25.41 -1.07
C HIS A 31 2.04 26.40 -2.24
N GLU A 32 3.25 26.62 -2.76
CA GLU A 32 3.49 27.56 -3.88
C GLU A 32 2.73 27.16 -5.15
N LEU A 33 2.64 25.85 -5.41
CA LEU A 33 1.89 25.31 -6.55
C LEU A 33 0.38 25.23 -6.32
N HIS A 34 -0.11 25.64 -5.14
CA HIS A 34 -1.52 25.56 -4.74
C HIS A 34 -2.10 24.14 -4.86
N LEU A 35 -1.27 23.12 -4.58
CA LEU A 35 -1.63 21.72 -4.66
C LEU A 35 -1.95 21.16 -3.27
N GLN A 36 -2.96 20.29 -3.21
CA GLN A 36 -3.31 19.53 -2.02
C GLN A 36 -3.07 18.05 -2.29
N LEU A 37 -2.55 17.33 -1.30
CA LEU A 37 -2.40 15.88 -1.42
C LEU A 37 -3.79 15.23 -1.41
N PRO A 38 -4.01 14.19 -2.22
CA PRO A 38 -5.26 13.46 -2.21
C PRO A 38 -5.47 12.78 -0.85
N ALA A 39 -6.74 12.57 -0.48
CA ALA A 39 -7.07 11.76 0.67
C ALA A 39 -6.57 10.32 0.47
N GLN A 40 -5.98 9.75 1.53
CA GLN A 40 -5.53 8.37 1.49
C GLN A 40 -6.73 7.43 1.37
N PRO A 41 -6.71 6.47 0.42
CA PRO A 41 -7.83 5.56 0.24
C PRO A 41 -8.04 4.68 1.49
N PRO A 42 -9.28 4.22 1.75
CA PRO A 42 -9.56 3.37 2.90
C PRO A 42 -8.85 2.01 2.77
N PRO A 43 -8.53 1.36 3.92
CA PRO A 43 -8.04 -0.02 3.94
C PRO A 43 -9.04 -0.97 3.28
N ARG A 44 -8.54 -2.03 2.65
CA ARG A 44 -9.37 -3.01 1.93
C ARG A 44 -8.90 -4.43 2.23
N ILE A 45 -9.82 -5.38 2.20
CA ILE A 45 -9.52 -6.80 2.36
C ILE A 45 -9.71 -7.48 1.00
N LEU A 46 -8.70 -8.22 0.56
CA LEU A 46 -8.79 -9.10 -0.60
C LEU A 46 -8.80 -10.55 -0.16
N GLN A 47 -9.54 -11.39 -0.86
CA GLN A 47 -9.37 -12.84 -0.75
C GLN A 47 -8.03 -13.19 -1.41
N GLN A 48 -7.17 -13.96 -0.75
CA GLN A 48 -5.96 -14.44 -1.41
C GLN A 48 -6.40 -15.43 -2.49
N GLU A 49 -6.25 -15.07 -3.77
CA GLU A 49 -6.04 -16.12 -4.77
C GLU A 49 -4.72 -16.77 -4.39
N ILE A 50 -4.77 -18.06 -4.09
CA ILE A 50 -3.59 -18.86 -3.83
C ILE A 50 -2.82 -18.88 -5.15
N GLU A 51 -1.91 -17.92 -5.34
CA GLU A 51 -0.85 -18.06 -6.32
C GLU A 51 -0.03 -19.25 -5.85
N SER A 52 -0.24 -20.39 -6.50
CA SER A 52 0.53 -21.60 -6.27
C SER A 52 1.99 -21.23 -6.46
N VAL A 53 2.73 -21.14 -5.36
CA VAL A 53 4.18 -21.21 -5.39
C VAL A 53 4.47 -22.55 -6.05
N VAL A 54 4.82 -22.53 -7.33
CA VAL A 54 5.41 -23.67 -7.99
C VAL A 54 6.78 -23.82 -7.34
N GLU A 55 6.80 -24.54 -6.23
CA GLU A 55 7.97 -25.02 -5.54
C GLU A 55 8.64 -26.05 -6.44
N GLY A 56 9.36 -25.55 -7.44
CA GLY A 56 10.24 -26.32 -8.30
C GLY A 56 11.59 -26.54 -7.63
N ALA A 57 11.60 -27.16 -6.45
CA ALA A 57 12.76 -27.90 -6.00
C ALA A 57 12.71 -29.28 -6.67
N ASN A 58 13.41 -29.44 -7.80
CA ASN A 58 14.11 -30.66 -8.22
C ASN A 58 14.61 -30.52 -9.66
N LEU A 59 15.91 -30.25 -9.82
CA LEU A 59 16.89 -31.08 -10.53
C LEU A 59 18.30 -30.64 -10.13
#